data_AF-A0A747PN16-F1
#
_entry.id   AF-A0A747PN16-F1
#
_cell.length_a   1.000
_cell.length_b   1.000
_cell.length_c   1.000
_cell.angle_alpha   90.00
_cell.angle_beta   90.00
_cell.angle_gamma   90.00
#
_symmetry.space_group_name_H-M   'P 1'
#
loop_
_entity.id
_entity.type
_entity.pdbx_description
1 polymer ?
#
loop_
_entity_poly.entity_id
_entity_poly.type
_entity_poly.pdbx_seq_one_letter_code
_entity_poly.pdbx_strand_id
1 'polypeptide(L)'
;MKDFYSNWDRKFIDKLEELQVLDGKSLELSLYVTRRAQVYADVTGWLTAELESRGLFDSGLDVPATVNACICGDSAAPYCNYRDLAAELCDGMHLAPEIFMIIGIHFVVRVAAGRTGDADTYFDHLLRPAVWAYRLRELPRTAGRQGGHPTSRHKEEAVALAKKLRAENPGIVKTRLVQLIISELRAKYSDLPHNSTVRRWLTDIYNMN
;
A
#
# COMPACT_ATOMS: atom_id res chain seq x y z
N MET A 1 26.26 3.90 -14.63
CA MET A 1 25.08 3.13 -15.09
C MET A 1 24.15 4.11 -15.81
N LYS A 2 23.56 3.76 -16.95
CA LYS A 2 22.61 4.64 -17.65
C LYS A 2 21.33 4.74 -16.82
N ASP A 3 20.92 5.94 -16.44
CA ASP A 3 19.63 6.16 -15.79
C ASP A 3 18.51 6.13 -16.85
N PHE A 4 17.69 5.08 -16.81
CA PHE A 4 16.61 4.82 -17.75
C PHE A 4 15.45 5.83 -17.63
N TYR A 5 15.38 6.57 -16.52
CA TYR A 5 14.34 7.55 -16.24
C TYR A 5 14.86 8.99 -16.23
N SER A 6 16.10 9.23 -16.68
CA SER A 6 16.73 10.56 -16.64
C SER A 6 15.97 11.68 -17.34
N ASN A 7 15.09 11.35 -18.30
CA ASN A 7 14.23 12.29 -19.02
C ASN A 7 12.82 12.44 -18.41
N TRP A 8 12.53 11.76 -17.30
CA TRP A 8 11.23 11.80 -16.63
C TRP A 8 11.21 12.91 -15.57
N ASP A 9 10.01 13.26 -15.11
CA ASP A 9 9.84 14.29 -14.07
C ASP A 9 10.62 13.94 -12.79
N ARG A 10 11.34 14.92 -12.23
CA ARG A 10 12.20 14.66 -11.06
C ARG A 10 11.41 14.17 -9.85
N LYS A 11 10.18 14.65 -9.63
CA LYS A 11 9.35 14.18 -8.50
C LYS A 11 8.95 12.73 -8.67
N PHE A 12 8.77 12.27 -9.92
CA PHE A 12 8.54 10.86 -10.21
C PHE A 12 9.77 10.02 -9.87
N ILE A 13 10.96 10.46 -10.28
CA ILE A 13 12.23 9.78 -9.96
C ILE A 13 12.42 9.70 -8.43
N ASP A 14 12.19 10.80 -7.71
CA ASP A 14 12.27 10.82 -6.24
C ASP A 14 11.32 9.80 -5.60
N LYS A 15 10.13 9.55 -6.20
CA LYS A 15 9.22 8.50 -5.71
C LYS A 15 9.66 7.09 -6.05
N LEU A 16 10.31 6.86 -7.19
CA LEU A 16 10.93 5.57 -7.47
C LEU A 16 12.05 5.26 -6.47
N GLU A 17 12.91 6.24 -6.18
CA GLU A 17 13.97 6.11 -5.17
C GLU A 17 13.38 5.81 -3.78
N GLU A 18 12.32 6.50 -3.38
CA GLU A 18 11.61 6.22 -2.12
C GLU A 18 11.04 4.79 -2.08
N LEU A 19 10.37 4.36 -3.15
CA LEU A 19 9.81 3.01 -3.26
C LEU A 19 10.90 1.93 -3.17
N GLN A 20 12.05 2.15 -3.81
CA GLN A 20 13.18 1.23 -3.74
C GLN A 20 13.69 1.05 -2.30
N VAL A 21 13.85 2.15 -1.55
CA VAL A 21 14.27 2.11 -0.14
C VAL A 21 13.23 1.36 0.72
N LEU A 22 11.93 1.63 0.49
CA LEU A 22 10.86 0.94 1.20
C LEU A 22 10.83 -0.56 0.86
N ASP A 23 11.09 -0.92 -0.40
CA ASP A 23 11.16 -2.32 -0.85
C ASP A 23 12.32 -3.09 -0.24
N GLY A 24 13.48 -2.45 -0.04
CA GLY A 24 14.60 -3.04 0.71
C GLY A 24 14.25 -3.27 2.18
N LYS A 25 13.64 -2.28 2.83
CA LYS A 25 13.27 -2.36 4.26
C LYS A 25 12.14 -3.35 4.54
N SER A 26 11.25 -3.59 3.58
CA SER A 26 10.13 -4.50 3.79
C SER A 26 10.56 -5.92 4.13
N LEU A 27 11.71 -6.36 3.63
CA LEU A 27 12.29 -7.67 3.93
C LEU A 27 12.68 -7.83 5.41
N GLU A 28 12.83 -6.73 6.15
CA GLU A 28 13.30 -6.69 7.54
C GLU A 28 12.17 -6.40 8.55
N LEU A 29 10.98 -5.97 8.08
CA LEU A 29 9.87 -5.66 8.97
C LEU A 29 9.30 -6.95 9.58
N SER A 30 9.40 -7.10 10.90
CA SER A 30 8.96 -8.31 11.62
C SER A 30 7.50 -8.71 11.33
N LEU A 31 6.60 -7.72 11.20
CA LEU A 31 5.22 -7.98 10.80
C LEU A 31 5.13 -8.61 9.41
N TYR A 32 5.98 -8.17 8.46
CA TYR A 32 6.05 -8.74 7.13
C TYR A 32 6.69 -10.13 7.14
N VAL A 33 7.78 -10.34 7.89
CA VAL A 33 8.43 -11.65 8.01
C VAL A 33 7.47 -12.69 8.61
N THR A 34 6.79 -12.37 9.72
CA THR A 34 5.85 -13.29 10.36
C THR A 34 4.62 -13.56 9.49
N ARG A 35 4.08 -12.53 8.81
CA ARG A 35 2.93 -12.72 7.90
C ARG A 35 3.32 -13.44 6.62
N ARG A 36 4.51 -13.19 6.08
CA ARG A 36 5.05 -13.88 4.90
C ARG A 36 5.17 -15.37 5.19
N ALA A 37 5.80 -15.76 6.30
CA ALA A 37 5.95 -17.16 6.67
C ALA A 37 4.60 -17.88 6.80
N GLN A 38 3.62 -17.21 7.41
CA GLN A 38 2.25 -17.73 7.51
C GLN A 38 1.61 -17.91 6.12
N VAL A 39 1.59 -16.87 5.28
CA VAL A 39 0.97 -16.94 3.95
C VAL A 39 1.70 -17.96 3.07
N TYR A 40 3.03 -18.07 3.19
CA TYR A 40 3.81 -19.08 2.50
C TYR A 40 3.38 -20.50 2.86
N ALA A 41 3.27 -20.78 4.16
CA ALA A 41 2.80 -22.07 4.67
C ALA A 41 1.37 -22.37 4.20
N ASP A 42 0.47 -21.40 4.23
CA ASP A 42 -0.91 -21.56 3.80
C ASP A 42 -1.01 -21.85 2.29
N VAL A 43 -0.29 -21.07 1.47
CA VAL A 43 -0.27 -21.23 0.01
C VAL A 43 0.40 -22.54 -0.41
N THR A 44 1.55 -22.88 0.18
CA THR A 44 2.24 -24.14 -0.14
C THR A 44 1.47 -25.35 0.35
N GLY A 45 0.78 -25.25 1.50
CA GLY A 45 -0.11 -26.31 2.00
C GLY A 45 -1.29 -26.57 1.07
N TRP A 46 -1.99 -25.50 0.65
CA TRP A 46 -3.06 -25.61 -0.36
C TRP A 46 -2.54 -26.20 -1.67
N LEU A 47 -1.43 -25.65 -2.20
CA LEU A 47 -0.90 -26.06 -3.48
C LEU A 47 -0.41 -27.52 -3.47
N THR A 48 0.21 -27.96 -2.37
CA THR A 48 0.62 -29.37 -2.22
C THR A 48 -0.59 -30.30 -2.25
N ALA A 49 -1.66 -29.96 -1.54
CA ALA A 49 -2.89 -30.75 -1.55
C ALA A 49 -3.54 -30.83 -2.95
N GLU A 50 -3.53 -29.72 -3.70
CA GLU A 50 -4.00 -29.70 -5.10
C GLU A 50 -3.13 -30.51 -6.05
N LEU A 51 -1.80 -30.45 -5.88
CA LEU A 51 -0.86 -31.23 -6.68
C LEU A 51 -1.01 -32.73 -6.42
N GLU A 52 -1.18 -33.12 -5.16
CA GLU A 52 -1.42 -34.52 -4.79
C GLU A 52 -2.77 -35.03 -5.33
N SER A 53 -3.84 -34.26 -5.16
CA SER A 53 -5.19 -34.66 -5.60
C SER A 53 -5.29 -34.83 -7.12
N ARG A 54 -4.54 -34.02 -7.87
CA ARG A 54 -4.48 -34.06 -9.34
C ARG A 54 -3.40 -34.99 -9.89
N GLY A 55 -2.61 -35.64 -9.04
CA GLY A 55 -1.51 -36.53 -9.45
C GLY A 55 -0.38 -35.80 -10.19
N LEU A 56 -0.13 -34.53 -9.84
CA LEU A 56 0.82 -33.62 -10.50
C LEU A 56 2.14 -33.45 -9.72
N PHE A 57 2.24 -34.06 -8.55
CA PHE A 57 3.48 -34.06 -7.77
C PHE A 57 4.49 -35.05 -8.37
N ASP A 58 5.64 -34.55 -8.79
CA ASP A 58 6.71 -35.34 -9.40
C ASP A 58 8.08 -34.75 -9.06
N SER A 59 8.82 -35.41 -8.15
CA SER A 59 10.17 -34.97 -7.77
C SER A 59 11.21 -35.09 -8.89
N GLY A 60 10.92 -35.87 -9.94
CA GLY A 60 11.75 -36.03 -11.14
C GLY A 60 11.50 -34.97 -12.21
N LEU A 61 10.57 -34.03 -11.99
CA LEU A 61 10.15 -33.04 -12.96
C LEU A 61 11.31 -32.15 -13.44
N ASP A 62 11.48 -32.07 -14.77
CA ASP A 62 12.36 -31.09 -15.39
C ASP A 62 11.72 -29.70 -15.28
N VAL A 63 12.06 -28.99 -14.21
CA VAL A 63 11.50 -27.67 -13.88
C VAL A 63 11.70 -26.66 -15.03
N PRO A 64 12.91 -26.43 -15.57
CA PRO A 64 13.08 -25.52 -16.70
C PRO A 64 12.22 -25.87 -17.93
N ALA A 65 12.21 -27.13 -18.36
CA ALA A 65 11.46 -27.54 -19.54
C ALA A 65 9.95 -27.38 -19.32
N THR A 66 9.46 -27.80 -18.15
CA THR A 66 8.05 -27.74 -17.77
C THR A 66 7.54 -26.30 -17.68
N VAL A 67 8.31 -25.43 -17.04
CA VAL A 67 7.99 -23.99 -16.97
C VAL A 67 7.91 -23.39 -18.37
N ASN A 68 8.90 -23.65 -19.22
CA ASN A 68 8.92 -23.11 -20.58
C ASN A 68 7.70 -23.58 -21.39
N ALA A 69 7.35 -24.86 -21.28
CA ALA A 69 6.18 -25.40 -21.96
C ALA A 69 4.86 -24.81 -21.43
N CYS A 70 4.73 -24.62 -20.11
CA CYS A 70 3.58 -23.94 -19.50
C CYS A 70 3.43 -22.51 -20.01
N ILE A 71 4.53 -21.77 -20.18
CA ILE A 71 4.52 -20.38 -20.64
C ILE A 71 4.14 -20.31 -22.13
N CYS A 72 4.81 -21.12 -22.97
CA CYS A 72 4.61 -21.12 -24.42
C CYS A 72 3.26 -21.69 -24.86
N GLY A 73 2.54 -22.38 -23.99
CA GLY A 73 1.21 -22.90 -24.28
C GLY A 73 1.24 -24.03 -25.31
N ASP A 74 2.23 -24.92 -25.21
CA ASP A 74 2.28 -26.11 -26.05
C ASP A 74 1.14 -27.07 -25.68
N SER A 75 0.08 -27.05 -26.49
CA SER A 75 -1.13 -27.84 -26.30
C SER A 75 -0.91 -29.35 -26.47
N ALA A 76 0.24 -29.78 -27.02
CA ALA A 76 0.57 -31.19 -27.16
C ALA A 76 1.18 -31.78 -25.88
N ALA A 77 1.49 -30.95 -24.89
CA ALA A 77 2.26 -31.34 -23.73
C ALA A 77 1.43 -31.34 -22.43
N PRO A 78 1.71 -32.24 -21.46
CA PRO A 78 0.85 -32.52 -20.30
C PRO A 78 0.87 -31.43 -19.20
N TYR A 79 0.96 -30.14 -19.59
CA TYR A 79 1.31 -29.04 -18.71
C TYR A 79 0.18 -28.02 -18.46
N CYS A 80 -0.97 -28.17 -19.12
CA CYS A 80 -2.15 -27.31 -18.89
C CYS A 80 -2.51 -27.25 -17.40
N ASN A 81 -2.43 -28.39 -16.70
CA ASN A 81 -2.82 -28.48 -15.30
C ASN A 81 -1.94 -27.64 -14.35
N TYR A 82 -0.64 -27.47 -14.64
CA TYR A 82 0.23 -26.60 -13.83
C TYR A 82 -0.05 -25.12 -14.08
N ARG A 83 -0.38 -24.76 -15.34
CA ARG A 83 -0.79 -23.41 -15.70
C ARG A 83 -2.14 -23.06 -15.08
N ASP A 84 -3.08 -23.99 -15.06
CA ASP A 84 -4.38 -23.82 -14.43
C ASP A 84 -4.23 -23.63 -12.91
N LEU A 85 -3.39 -24.43 -12.26
CA LEU A 85 -3.04 -24.22 -10.86
C LEU A 85 -2.38 -22.85 -10.60
N ALA A 86 -1.53 -22.37 -11.52
CA ALA A 86 -0.97 -21.03 -11.42
C ALA A 86 -2.04 -19.93 -11.58
N ALA A 87 -3.06 -20.15 -12.39
CA ALA A 87 -4.20 -19.24 -12.52
C ALA A 87 -5.04 -19.23 -11.23
N GLU A 88 -5.37 -20.41 -10.69
CA GLU A 88 -6.08 -20.55 -9.42
C GLU A 88 -5.32 -19.91 -8.26
N LEU A 89 -4.00 -20.10 -8.22
CA LEU A 89 -3.11 -19.43 -7.26
C LEU A 89 -3.20 -17.90 -7.38
N CYS A 90 -3.15 -17.36 -8.61
CA CYS A 90 -3.29 -15.94 -8.84
C CYS A 90 -4.64 -15.43 -8.32
N ASP A 91 -5.73 -16.15 -8.61
CA ASP A 91 -7.08 -15.75 -8.19
C ASP A 91 -7.22 -15.78 -6.66
N GLY A 92 -6.73 -16.85 -6.02
CA GLY A 92 -6.71 -17.00 -4.56
C GLY A 92 -5.85 -15.95 -3.83
N MET A 93 -4.80 -15.45 -4.49
CA MET A 93 -3.96 -14.36 -3.98
C MET A 93 -4.43 -12.97 -4.42
N HIS A 94 -5.55 -12.86 -5.15
CA HIS A 94 -6.07 -11.62 -5.74
C HIS A 94 -5.07 -10.89 -6.65
N LEU A 95 -4.35 -11.66 -7.46
CA LEU A 95 -3.34 -11.19 -8.41
C LEU A 95 -3.91 -11.14 -9.83
N ALA A 96 -3.54 -10.10 -10.59
CA ALA A 96 -3.87 -10.01 -12.00
C ALA A 96 -3.08 -11.08 -12.79
N PRO A 97 -3.74 -12.10 -13.39
CA PRO A 97 -3.05 -13.19 -14.07
C PRO A 97 -2.15 -12.69 -15.21
N GLU A 98 -2.53 -11.63 -15.92
CA GLU A 98 -1.76 -11.07 -17.04
C GLU A 98 -0.37 -10.59 -16.64
N ILE A 99 -0.18 -10.26 -15.37
CA ILE A 99 1.09 -9.77 -14.80
C ILE A 99 1.82 -10.89 -14.08
N PHE A 100 1.10 -11.73 -13.33
CA PHE A 100 1.70 -12.67 -12.38
C PHE A 100 1.74 -14.12 -12.87
N MET A 101 1.10 -14.47 -13.99
CA MET A 101 1.02 -15.86 -14.47
C MET A 101 2.40 -16.53 -14.60
N ILE A 102 3.37 -15.85 -15.18
CA ILE A 102 4.73 -16.40 -15.38
C ILE A 102 5.36 -16.71 -14.01
N ILE A 103 5.25 -15.78 -13.06
CA ILE A 103 5.77 -15.98 -11.70
C ILE A 103 5.03 -17.12 -10.99
N GLY A 104 3.70 -17.18 -11.14
CA GLY A 104 2.87 -18.26 -10.61
C GLY A 104 3.26 -19.63 -11.15
N ILE A 105 3.50 -19.75 -12.46
CA ILE A 105 3.97 -21.00 -13.10
C ILE A 105 5.33 -21.41 -12.50
N HIS A 106 6.28 -20.48 -12.39
CA HIS A 106 7.59 -20.77 -11.81
C HIS A 106 7.49 -21.27 -10.36
N PHE A 107 6.58 -20.70 -9.58
CA PHE A 107 6.30 -21.11 -8.21
C PHE A 107 5.67 -22.51 -8.17
N VAL A 108 4.57 -22.71 -8.90
CA VAL A 108 3.80 -23.97 -8.94
C VAL A 108 4.67 -25.15 -9.35
N VAL A 109 5.42 -25.02 -10.45
CA VAL A 109 6.25 -26.11 -10.98
C VAL A 109 7.38 -26.50 -10.02
N ARG A 110 7.94 -25.55 -9.27
CA ARG A 110 8.98 -25.84 -8.26
C ARG A 110 8.41 -26.57 -7.05
N VAL A 111 7.22 -26.18 -6.59
CA VAL A 111 6.53 -26.89 -5.51
C VAL A 111 6.16 -28.32 -5.96
N ALA A 112 5.66 -28.47 -7.20
CA ALA A 112 5.38 -29.78 -7.80
C ALA A 112 6.63 -30.69 -7.89
N ALA A 113 7.80 -30.10 -8.11
CA ALA A 113 9.07 -30.80 -8.12
C ALA A 113 9.66 -31.09 -6.72
N GLY A 114 8.92 -30.77 -5.64
CA GLY A 114 9.42 -30.89 -4.26
C GLY A 114 10.51 -29.88 -3.91
N ARG A 115 10.74 -28.85 -4.75
CA ARG A 115 11.77 -27.81 -4.57
C ARG A 115 11.20 -26.55 -3.94
N THR A 116 10.53 -26.71 -2.79
CA THR A 116 9.88 -25.60 -2.08
C THR A 116 10.89 -24.52 -1.66
N GLY A 117 12.14 -24.88 -1.32
CA GLY A 117 13.19 -23.89 -1.03
C GLY A 117 13.49 -22.97 -2.22
N ASP A 118 13.51 -23.50 -3.44
CA ASP A 118 13.77 -22.73 -4.67
C ASP A 118 12.56 -21.89 -5.11
N ALA A 119 11.37 -22.20 -4.59
CA ALA A 119 10.13 -21.49 -4.91
C ALA A 119 10.02 -20.16 -4.13
N ASP A 120 10.74 -20.02 -3.02
CA ASP A 120 10.66 -18.90 -2.08
C ASP A 120 10.88 -17.53 -2.75
N THR A 121 11.86 -17.44 -3.67
CA THR A 121 12.13 -16.19 -4.41
C THR A 121 10.97 -15.78 -5.32
N TYR A 122 10.23 -16.72 -5.88
CA TYR A 122 9.05 -16.42 -6.71
C TYR A 122 7.86 -16.00 -5.85
N PHE A 123 7.72 -16.60 -4.66
CA PHE A 123 6.70 -16.20 -3.72
C PHE A 123 6.84 -14.75 -3.27
N ASP A 124 8.06 -14.26 -3.07
CA ASP A 124 8.29 -12.85 -2.75
C ASP A 124 7.72 -11.90 -3.82
N HIS A 125 7.75 -12.30 -5.08
CA HIS A 125 7.16 -11.53 -6.17
C HIS A 125 5.63 -11.59 -6.14
N LEU A 126 5.06 -12.77 -5.88
CA LEU A 126 3.61 -12.96 -5.72
C LEU A 126 3.06 -12.18 -4.52
N LEU A 127 3.86 -11.97 -3.48
CA LEU A 127 3.44 -11.25 -2.28
C LEU A 127 3.53 -9.72 -2.42
N ARG A 128 4.22 -9.19 -3.45
CA ARG A 128 4.43 -7.72 -3.62
C ARG A 128 3.13 -6.91 -3.62
N PRO A 129 2.04 -7.30 -4.30
CA PRO A 129 0.80 -6.53 -4.26
C PRO A 129 0.21 -6.42 -2.85
N ALA A 130 0.28 -7.48 -2.05
CA ALA A 130 -0.17 -7.45 -0.64
C ALA A 130 0.68 -6.48 0.20
N VAL A 131 2.00 -6.41 -0.05
CA VAL A 131 2.89 -5.43 0.58
C VAL A 131 2.47 -4.01 0.23
N TRP A 132 2.23 -3.75 -1.05
CA TRP A 132 1.81 -2.43 -1.51
C TRP A 132 0.44 -2.04 -0.95
N ALA A 133 -0.52 -2.96 -0.92
CA ALA A 133 -1.83 -2.72 -0.32
C ALA A 133 -1.70 -2.37 1.17
N TYR A 134 -0.85 -3.07 1.91
CA TYR A 134 -0.56 -2.75 3.31
C TYR A 134 0.06 -1.36 3.46
N ARG A 135 1.07 -1.02 2.65
CA ARG A 135 1.71 0.31 2.69
C ARG A 135 0.73 1.43 2.34
N LEU A 136 -0.10 1.25 1.31
CA LEU A 136 -1.13 2.21 0.92
C LEU A 136 -2.14 2.44 2.05
N ARG A 137 -2.48 1.40 2.81
CA ARG A 137 -3.34 1.53 4.00
C ARG A 137 -2.64 2.29 5.14
N GLU A 138 -1.34 2.10 5.32
CA GLU A 138 -0.58 2.77 6.37
C GLU A 138 -0.19 4.21 6.01
N LEU A 139 -0.09 4.58 4.72
CA LEU A 139 0.26 5.93 4.27
C LEU A 139 -0.65 7.04 4.84
N PRO A 140 -1.99 6.93 4.82
CA PRO A 140 -2.86 7.89 5.49
C PRO A 140 -2.68 7.91 7.02
N ARG A 141 -2.32 6.78 7.63
CA ARG A 141 -2.10 6.67 9.08
C ARG A 141 -0.78 7.31 9.50
N THR A 142 0.28 7.12 8.73
CA THR A 142 1.57 7.80 8.94
C THR A 142 1.45 9.28 8.64
N ALA A 143 0.78 9.68 7.55
CA ALA A 143 0.48 11.09 7.26
C ALA A 143 -0.41 11.75 8.34
N GLY A 144 -1.39 11.00 8.87
CA GLY A 144 -2.22 11.44 9.99
C GLY A 144 -1.44 11.55 11.30
N ARG A 145 -0.52 10.62 11.59
CA ARG A 145 0.41 10.66 12.74
C ARG A 145 1.42 11.80 12.63
N GLN A 146 1.82 12.18 11.42
CA GLN A 146 2.68 13.33 11.14
C GLN A 146 1.92 14.66 11.08
N GLY A 147 0.61 14.67 11.38
CA GLY A 147 -0.14 15.89 11.68
C GLY A 147 -0.70 16.66 10.48
N GLY A 148 -1.06 15.98 9.39
CA GLY A 148 -1.59 16.63 8.17
C GLY A 148 -3.08 16.46 7.94
N HIS A 149 -3.97 16.92 8.84
CA HIS A 149 -5.31 17.28 8.35
C HIS A 149 -5.11 18.51 7.45
N PRO A 150 -5.65 18.56 6.20
CA PRO A 150 -5.50 19.73 5.35
C PRO A 150 -5.84 20.98 6.16
N THR A 151 -4.87 21.88 6.27
CA THR A 151 -5.09 23.14 6.97
C THR A 151 -6.24 23.83 6.24
N SER A 152 -7.37 24.03 6.92
CA SER A 152 -8.51 24.72 6.32
C SER A 152 -8.02 26.04 5.74
N ARG A 153 -8.40 26.34 4.50
CA ARG A 153 -8.08 27.61 3.82
C ARG A 153 -8.49 28.84 4.63
N HIS A 154 -9.45 28.68 5.54
CA HIS A 154 -9.98 29.74 6.40
C HIS A 154 -9.21 29.93 7.71
N LYS A 155 -8.19 29.10 8.00
CA LYS A 155 -7.45 29.17 9.27
C LYS A 155 -6.72 30.50 9.45
N GLU A 156 -6.02 30.96 8.41
CA GLU A 156 -5.22 32.19 8.48
C GLU A 156 -6.12 33.42 8.66
N GLU A 157 -7.21 33.51 7.88
CA GLU A 157 -8.19 34.58 8.01
C GLU A 157 -8.87 34.58 9.39
N ALA A 158 -9.26 33.40 9.90
CA ALA A 158 -9.85 33.27 11.23
C ALA A 158 -8.89 33.74 12.34
N VAL A 159 -7.60 33.42 12.24
CA VAL A 159 -6.57 33.85 13.20
C VAL A 159 -6.31 35.35 13.11
N ALA A 160 -6.29 35.93 11.91
CA ALA A 160 -6.13 37.37 11.72
C ALA A 160 -7.31 38.16 12.31
N LEU A 161 -8.55 37.72 12.04
CA LEU A 161 -9.76 38.29 12.62
C LEU A 161 -9.74 38.19 14.16
N ALA A 162 -9.31 37.06 14.71
CA ALA A 162 -9.22 36.87 16.14
C ALA A 162 -8.26 37.88 16.81
N LYS A 163 -7.08 38.11 16.21
CA LYS A 163 -6.11 39.09 16.71
C LYS A 163 -6.67 40.50 16.69
N LYS A 164 -7.32 40.89 15.59
CA LYS A 164 -7.96 42.21 15.45
C LYS A 164 -9.06 42.42 16.52
N LEU A 165 -10.00 41.49 16.61
CA LEU A 165 -11.13 41.59 17.56
C LEU A 165 -10.67 41.59 19.03
N ARG A 166 -9.58 40.89 19.36
CA ARG A 166 -9.01 40.90 20.71
C ARG A 166 -8.22 42.17 21.00
N ALA A 167 -7.54 42.76 20.01
CA ALA A 167 -6.90 44.06 20.17
C ALA A 167 -7.94 45.16 20.45
N GLU A 168 -9.09 45.10 19.78
CA GLU A 168 -10.22 46.01 19.98
C GLU A 168 -10.97 45.74 21.30
N ASN A 169 -11.02 44.49 21.76
CA ASN A 169 -11.66 44.10 23.02
C ASN A 169 -10.83 43.03 23.76
N PRO A 170 -9.87 43.45 24.62
CA PRO A 170 -8.96 42.53 25.31
C PRO A 170 -9.65 41.51 26.23
N GLY A 171 -10.84 41.85 26.74
CA GLY A 171 -11.62 41.01 27.66
C GLY A 171 -12.58 40.03 26.97
N ILE A 172 -12.56 39.93 25.64
CA ILE A 172 -13.51 39.08 24.92
C ILE A 172 -13.36 37.59 25.27
N VAL A 173 -14.46 36.97 25.68
CA VAL A 173 -14.50 35.54 26.03
C VAL A 173 -14.33 34.67 24.78
N LYS A 174 -13.55 33.58 24.88
CA LYS A 174 -13.21 32.66 23.77
C LYS A 174 -14.43 32.20 22.98
N THR A 175 -15.52 31.89 23.66
CA THR A 175 -16.77 31.45 23.01
C THR A 175 -17.38 32.56 22.15
N ARG A 176 -17.37 33.81 22.62
CA ARG A 176 -17.92 34.95 21.89
C ARG A 176 -17.06 35.30 20.67
N LEU A 177 -15.73 35.22 20.83
CA LEU A 177 -14.79 35.44 19.72
C LEU A 177 -15.00 34.43 18.57
N VAL A 178 -15.16 33.14 18.91
CA VAL A 178 -15.44 32.09 17.91
C VAL A 178 -16.76 32.35 17.16
N GLN A 179 -17.81 32.80 17.87
CA GLN A 179 -19.09 33.13 17.24
C GLN A 179 -18.96 34.29 16.24
N LEU A 180 -18.24 35.36 16.60
CA LEU A 180 -18.03 36.52 15.72
C LEU A 180 -17.26 36.12 14.46
N ILE A 181 -16.18 35.35 14.61
CA ILE A 181 -15.38 34.87 13.47
C ILE A 181 -16.23 34.01 12.53
N ILE A 182 -17.06 33.12 13.06
CA ILE A 182 -17.92 32.26 12.24
C ILE A 182 -19.04 33.04 11.57
N SER A 183 -19.56 34.09 12.22
CA SER A 183 -20.50 35.02 11.60
C SER A 183 -19.88 35.74 10.41
N GLU A 184 -18.65 36.24 10.56
CA GLU A 184 -17.88 36.90 9.49
C GLU A 184 -17.56 35.95 8.33
N LEU A 185 -17.09 34.75 8.63
CA LEU A 185 -16.80 33.75 7.59
C LEU A 185 -18.08 33.31 6.87
N ARG A 186 -19.21 33.18 7.58
CA ARG A 186 -20.52 32.83 7.00
C ARG A 186 -21.03 33.86 6.01
N ALA A 187 -20.68 35.14 6.19
CA ALA A 187 -21.04 36.18 5.24
C ALA A 187 -20.26 36.07 3.91
N LYS A 188 -19.09 35.41 3.92
CA LYS A 188 -18.15 35.35 2.79
C LYS A 188 -18.12 33.99 2.08
N TYR A 189 -18.35 32.90 2.82
CA TYR A 189 -18.07 31.55 2.36
C TYR A 189 -19.20 30.57 2.70
N SER A 190 -19.47 29.65 1.78
CA SER A 190 -20.44 28.56 1.96
C SER A 190 -19.84 27.35 2.69
N ASP A 191 -18.52 27.18 2.68
CA ASP A 191 -17.79 26.05 3.28
C ASP A 191 -17.17 26.46 4.63
N LEU A 192 -18.00 26.46 5.68
CA LEU A 192 -17.58 26.96 6.98
C LEU A 192 -16.87 25.90 7.83
N PRO A 193 -15.77 26.26 8.53
CA PRO A 193 -15.19 25.40 9.54
C PRO A 193 -16.13 25.29 10.75
N HIS A 194 -16.15 24.12 11.39
CA HIS A 194 -16.95 23.91 12.60
C HIS A 194 -16.46 24.76 13.79
N ASN A 195 -17.36 25.16 14.69
CA ASN A 195 -17.04 25.96 15.89
C ASN A 195 -15.89 25.36 16.72
N SER A 196 -15.87 24.04 16.88
CA SER A 196 -14.81 23.33 17.61
C SER A 196 -13.44 23.46 16.93
N THR A 197 -13.41 23.45 15.60
CA THR A 197 -12.20 23.61 14.79
C THR A 197 -11.62 25.02 14.95
N VAL A 198 -12.45 26.05 14.82
CA VAL A 198 -12.03 27.44 15.06
C VAL A 198 -11.54 27.62 16.49
N ARG A 199 -12.29 27.11 17.48
CA ARG A 199 -11.89 27.17 18.90
C ARG A 199 -10.51 26.56 19.15
N ARG A 200 -10.16 25.46 18.46
CA ARG A 200 -8.85 24.81 18.55
C ARG A 200 -7.74 25.71 17.99
N TRP A 201 -7.95 26.35 16.84
CA TRP A 201 -6.97 27.27 16.24
C TRP A 201 -6.67 28.48 17.12
N LEU A 202 -7.65 28.95 17.89
CA LEU A 202 -7.49 30.11 18.77
C LEU A 202 -6.89 29.77 20.14
N THR A 203 -6.55 28.51 20.41
CA THR A 203 -6.01 28.10 21.73
C THR A 203 -4.70 28.81 22.06
N ASP A 204 -3.78 28.91 21.10
CA ASP A 204 -2.49 29.56 21.31
C ASP A 204 -2.64 31.08 21.54
N ILE A 205 -3.69 31.70 20.97
CA ILE A 205 -3.98 33.10 21.22
C ILE A 205 -4.37 33.29 22.68
N TYR A 206 -5.23 32.44 23.23
CA TYR A 206 -5.69 32.56 24.63
C TYR A 206 -4.65 32.16 25.67
N ASN A 207 -3.70 31.28 25.33
CA ASN A 207 -2.65 30.81 26.24
C ASN A 207 -1.44 31.77 26.33
N MET A 208 -1.47 32.94 25.67
CA MET A 208 -0.44 34.00 25.79
C MET A 208 -0.66 34.94 26.99
N ASN A 209 -1.31 34.48 28.06
CA ASN A 209 -1.44 35.22 29.32
C ASN A 209 -0.53 34.61 30.39
#